data_AF-A0AAT9LQH1-F1
#
_entry.id   AF-A0AAT9LQH1-F1
#
_cell.length_a   1.000
_cell.length_b   1.000
_cell.length_c   1.000
_cell.angle_alpha   90.00
_cell.angle_beta   90.00
_cell.angle_gamma   90.00
#
_symmetry.space_group_name_H-M   'P 1'
#
loop_
_entity.id
_entity.type
_entity.pdbx_description
1 polymer ?
#
loop_
_entity_poly.entity_id
_entity_poly.type
_entity_poly.pdbx_seq_one_letter_code
_entity_poly.pdbx_strand_id
1 'polypeptide(L)' 'MRNNTYGKQIQQNLTTAEQDQNLWQQNQDGSKGFGTPTIAAGGKAVSVADPNWLDKVLAAAS' A
#
# COMPACT_ATOMS: atom_id res chain seq x y z
N MET A 1 -3.95 17.80 -24.46
CA MET A 1 -2.83 17.05 -23.85
C MET A 1 -3.35 16.34 -22.60
N ARG A 2 -3.51 15.01 -22.62
CA ARG A 2 -3.87 14.16 -21.44
C ARG A 2 -2.73 14.10 -20.39
N ASN A 3 -1.82 15.07 -20.41
CA ASN A 3 -0.43 14.92 -19.96
C ASN A 3 -0.20 15.35 -18.50
N ASN A 4 -1.21 15.23 -17.64
CA ASN A 4 -1.04 15.42 -16.20
C ASN A 4 -2.18 14.87 -15.31
N THR A 5 -3.28 14.37 -15.88
CA THR A 5 -4.41 13.87 -15.08
C THR A 5 -4.03 12.62 -14.29
N TYR A 6 -3.39 11.65 -14.95
CA TYR A 6 -2.94 10.42 -14.28
C TYR A 6 -1.80 10.68 -13.30
N GLY A 7 -0.85 11.56 -13.64
CA GLY A 7 0.23 11.94 -12.73
C GLY A 7 -0.29 12.58 -11.44
N LYS A 8 -1.24 13.53 -11.56
CA LYS A 8 -1.91 14.12 -10.39
C LYS A 8 -2.68 13.08 -9.58
N GLN A 9 -3.44 12.20 -10.23
CA GLN A 9 -4.21 11.16 -9.55
C GLN A 9 -3.31 10.17 -8.81
N ILE A 10 -2.20 9.75 -9.42
CA ILE A 10 -1.20 8.88 -8.80
C ILE A 10 -0.59 9.58 -7.58
N GLN A 11 -0.20 10.84 -7.72
CA GLN A 11 0.38 11.60 -6.59
C GLN A 11 -0.63 11.75 -5.45
N GLN A 12 -1.89 12.05 -5.75
CA GLN A 12 -2.96 12.15 -4.76
C GLN A 12 -3.16 10.82 -4.03
N ASN A 13 -3.30 9.73 -4.79
CA ASN A 13 -3.52 8.41 -4.21
C ASN A 13 -2.31 7.95 -3.37
N LEU A 14 -1.08 8.27 -3.80
CA LEU A 14 0.14 8.00 -3.03
C LEU A 14 0.15 8.78 -1.72
N THR A 15 -0.13 10.09 -1.76
CA THR A 15 -0.20 10.92 -0.55
C THR A 15 -1.29 10.44 0.41
N THR A 16 -2.45 10.00 -0.10
CA THR A 16 -3.49 9.38 0.72
C THR A 16 -3.01 8.07 1.37
N ALA A 17 -2.34 7.20 0.61
CA ALA A 17 -1.83 5.94 1.13
C ALA A 17 -0.72 6.12 2.18
N GLU A 18 0.18 7.11 1.99
CA GLU A 18 1.24 7.44 2.95
C GLU A 18 0.69 7.87 4.32
N GLN A 19 -0.46 8.53 4.33
CA GLN A 19 -1.11 9.04 5.54
C GLN A 19 -1.99 8.00 6.23
N ASP A 20 -2.33 6.89 5.57
CA ASP A 20 -3.13 5.82 6.16
C ASP A 20 -2.26 4.94 7.07
N GLN A 21 -2.44 5.11 8.38
CA GLN A 21 -1.71 4.36 9.40
C GLN A 21 -1.97 2.85 9.36
N ASN A 22 -3.07 2.39 8.75
CA ASN A 22 -3.35 0.96 8.58
C ASN A 22 -2.45 0.32 7.51
N LEU A 23 -1.83 1.15 6.67
CA LEU A 23 -0.88 0.72 5.65
C LEU A 23 0.57 0.79 6.12
N TRP A 24 0.82 1.30 7.33
CA TRP A 24 2.17 1.40 7.86
C TRP A 24 2.72 0.03 8.25
N GLN A 25 3.96 -0.23 7.84
CA GLN A 25 4.69 -1.42 8.22
C GLN A 25 5.79 -1.07 9.20
N GLN A 26 6.19 -2.02 10.03
CA GLN A 26 7.37 -1.87 10.87
C GLN A 26 8.60 -2.22 10.03
N ASN A 27 9.51 -1.26 9.91
CA ASN A 27 10.81 -1.43 9.28
C ASN A 27 11.73 -2.27 10.18
N GLN A 28 12.84 -2.76 9.61
CA GLN A 28 13.80 -3.58 10.35
C GLN A 28 14.47 -2.82 11.53
N ASP A 29 14.54 -1.49 11.45
CA ASP A 29 15.04 -0.61 12.52
C ASP A 29 14.00 -0.34 13.62
N GLY A 30 12.80 -0.91 13.51
CA GLY A 30 11.71 -0.74 14.46
C GLY A 30 10.82 0.49 14.21
N SER A 31 11.17 1.36 13.27
CA SER A 31 10.33 2.49 12.87
C SER A 31 9.05 2.01 12.17
N LYS A 32 7.96 2.76 12.29
CA LYS A 32 6.72 2.50 11.55
C LYS A 32 6.53 3.59 10.50
N GLY A 33 6.24 3.19 9.27
CA GLY A 33 5.94 4.13 8.21
C GLY A 33 5.37 3.46 6.99
N PHE A 34 4.91 4.27 6.06
CA PHE A 34 4.59 3.82 4.71
C PHE A 34 5.91 3.47 4.00
N GLY A 35 6.05 2.22 3.56
CA GLY A 35 7.29 1.70 2.98
C GLY A 35 7.03 0.89 1.72
N THR A 36 7.95 0.94 0.78
CA THR A 36 7.92 0.04 -0.40
C THR A 36 8.61 -1.29 -0.09
N PRO A 37 8.03 -2.44 -0.46
CA PRO A 37 6.71 -2.62 -1.06
C PRO A 37 5.59 -2.77 0.00
N THR A 38 4.57 -1.89 -0.06
CA THR A 38 3.29 -2.09 0.64
C THR A 38 2.25 -2.55 -0.38
N ILE A 39 1.90 -3.83 -0.34
CA ILE A 39 0.68 -4.31 -0.98
C ILE A 39 -0.45 -4.06 0.03
N ALA A 40 -1.49 -3.34 -0.37
CA ALA A 40 -2.64 -3.07 0.47
C ALA A 40 -3.89 -3.66 -0.18
N ALA A 41 -4.67 -4.42 0.58
CA ALA A 41 -5.95 -4.96 0.12
C ALA A 41 -6.98 -4.83 1.25
N GLY A 42 -8.19 -4.38 0.92
CA GLY A 42 -9.24 -4.14 1.92
C GLY A 42 -8.84 -3.16 3.05
N GLY A 43 -7.99 -2.17 2.76
CA GLY A 43 -7.51 -1.19 3.75
C GLY A 43 -6.48 -1.71 4.75
N LYS A 44 -5.87 -2.87 4.48
CA LYS A 44 -4.82 -3.46 5.33
C LYS A 44 -3.56 -3.74 4.52
N ALA A 45 -2.40 -3.51 5.13
CA ALA A 45 -1.13 -3.96 4.57
C ALA A 45 -1.06 -5.50 4.53
N VAL A 46 -0.59 -6.04 3.41
CA VAL A 46 -0.29 -7.44 3.17
C VAL A 46 1.21 -7.57 2.99
N SER A 47 1.85 -8.38 3.86
CA SER A 47 3.28 -8.65 3.77
C SER A 47 3.57 -9.63 2.63
N VAL A 48 4.50 -9.27 1.74
CA VAL A 48 4.99 -10.16 0.66
C VAL A 48 5.92 -11.26 1.16
N ALA A 49 6.40 -11.17 2.39
CA ALA A 49 7.16 -12.25 3.02
C ALA A 49 6.27 -13.43 3.44
N ASP A 50 4.94 -13.22 3.49
CA ASP A 50 3.98 -14.30 3.68
C ASP A 50 3.90 -15.14 2.40
N PRO A 51 4.16 -16.46 2.43
CA PRO A 51 4.04 -17.31 1.26
C PRO A 51 2.66 -17.28 0.59
N ASN A 52 1.61 -16.97 1.36
CA ASN A 52 0.22 -16.92 0.90
C ASN A 52 -0.28 -15.48 0.71
N TRP A 53 0.63 -14.52 0.51
CA TRP A 53 0.26 -13.10 0.37
C TRP A 53 -0.78 -12.86 -0.73
N LEU A 54 -0.70 -13.59 -1.85
CA LEU A 54 -1.61 -13.42 -2.98
C LEU A 54 -3.04 -13.85 -2.63
N ASP A 55 -3.21 -14.96 -1.92
CA ASP A 55 -4.53 -15.42 -1.47
C ASP A 55 -5.19 -14.39 -0.54
N LYS A 56 -4.39 -13.76 0.33
CA LYS A 56 -4.85 -12.68 1.21
C LYS A 56 -5.30 -11.44 0.45
N VAL A 57 -4.61 -11.10 -0.63
CA VAL A 57 -5.03 -10.01 -1.54
C VAL A 57 -6.36 -10.35 -2.20
N LEU A 58 -6.49 -11.56 -2.73
CA LEU A 58 -7.71 -12.00 -3.43
C LEU A 58 -8.92 -12.06 -2.49
N ALA A 59 -8.73 -12.57 -1.26
CA ALA A 59 -9.79 -12.64 -0.26
C ALA A 59 -10.26 -11.26 0.25
N ALA A 60 -9.41 -10.23 0.15
CA ALA A 60 -9.76 -8.86 0.51
C ALA A 60 -10.37 -8.05 -0.65
N ALA A 61 -10.37 -8.61 -1.88
CA ALA A 61 -10.94 -8.01 -3.07
C ALA A 61 -12.37 -8.50 -3.39
N SER A 62 -12.81 -9.58 -2.74
CA SER A 62 -14.18 -10.11 -2.76
C SER A 62 -15.06 -9.47 -1.71
#